data_AF-X8AG72-F1
#
_entry.id   AF-X8AG72-F1
#
_cell.length_a   1.000
_cell.length_b   1.000
_cell.length_c   1.000
_cell.angle_alpha   90.00
_cell.angle_beta   90.00
_cell.angle_gamma   90.00
#
_symmetry.space_group_name_H-M   'P 1'
#
loop_
_entity.id
_entity.type
_entity.pdbx_description
1 polymer ?
#
loop_
_entity_poly.entity_id
_entity_poly.type
_entity_poly.pdbx_seq_one_letter_code
_entity_poly.pdbx_strand_id
1 'polypeptide(L)'
;MVFGNCGHNSGTGVLFSRNPITGAKEPFGEWLPGGQGEDVVSGGVDTRPLSALHDEQPEVWAALLDAARKLEQLDRDVQDIEFTVEAGRLWLLQTRVAKRSAQAAVRLALQLRQEGLIDDAEVLRRVTPSHIETLLLPSVQPETRLAAALLAKGQPACPGVASGRAYTDVDDALDAAGQGQDVILVRPSTSPDDVQAMLASRGIVTEVGGATSHAAIVSREIGRPTVVGCGAG
;
A
#
# COMPACT_ATOMS: atom_id res chain seq x y z
N MET A 1 4.75 -13.03 23.05
CA MET A 1 4.30 -13.38 21.69
C MET A 1 2.79 -13.45 21.72
N VAL A 2 2.14 -13.02 20.63
CA VAL A 2 0.68 -13.09 20.43
C VAL A 2 0.46 -13.92 19.17
N PHE A 3 -0.54 -14.78 19.13
CA PHE A 3 -0.68 -15.78 18.07
C PHE A 3 -1.98 -15.64 17.25
N GLY A 4 -1.83 -15.25 15.97
CA GLY A 4 -2.91 -15.19 14.99
C GLY A 4 -3.36 -16.56 14.44
N ASN A 5 -2.66 -17.65 14.80
CA ASN A 5 -2.90 -19.00 14.26
C ASN A 5 -3.42 -20.01 15.29
N CYS A 6 -3.85 -19.57 16.48
CA CYS A 6 -4.28 -20.46 17.56
C CYS A 6 -5.77 -20.89 17.53
N GLY A 7 -6.47 -20.76 16.40
CA GLY A 7 -7.85 -21.21 16.25
C GLY A 7 -8.65 -20.38 15.26
N HIS A 8 -9.95 -20.68 15.14
CA HIS A 8 -10.83 -20.04 14.17
C HIS A 8 -11.13 -18.56 14.46
N ASN A 9 -10.95 -18.12 15.71
CA ASN A 9 -11.13 -16.72 16.14
C ASN A 9 -9.79 -15.98 16.26
N SER A 10 -8.76 -16.44 15.56
CA SER A 10 -7.46 -15.80 15.51
C SER A 10 -7.11 -15.37 14.09
N GLY A 11 -6.25 -14.38 13.96
CA GLY A 11 -5.69 -13.96 12.69
C GLY A 11 -4.76 -12.76 12.86
N THR A 12 -4.28 -12.24 11.75
CA THR A 12 -3.40 -11.06 11.72
C THR A 12 -3.83 -10.11 10.62
N GLY A 13 -3.43 -8.84 10.71
CA GLY A 13 -3.72 -7.89 9.66
C GLY A 13 -2.95 -6.59 9.77
N VAL A 14 -3.14 -5.78 8.74
CA VAL A 14 -2.60 -4.43 8.65
C VAL A 14 -3.75 -3.48 8.35
N LEU A 15 -3.82 -2.38 9.09
CA LEU A 15 -4.81 -1.32 8.94
C LEU A 15 -4.12 0.02 8.68
N PHE A 16 -4.60 0.73 7.69
CA PHE A 16 -4.43 2.16 7.52
C PHE A 16 -5.68 2.89 8.01
N SER A 17 -5.53 3.86 8.91
CA SER A 17 -6.67 4.61 9.48
C SER A 17 -7.49 5.36 8.42
N ARG A 18 -6.86 5.69 7.29
CA ARG A 18 -7.47 6.24 6.07
C ARG A 18 -6.82 5.60 4.84
N ASN A 19 -7.49 5.66 3.69
CA ASN A 19 -7.00 5.04 2.46
C ASN A 19 -5.67 5.70 1.98
N PRO A 20 -4.53 5.00 2.02
CA PRO A 20 -3.21 5.56 1.70
C PRO A 20 -2.99 5.74 0.19
N ILE A 21 -3.91 5.25 -0.64
CA ILE A 21 -3.84 5.30 -2.11
C ILE A 21 -4.63 6.50 -2.61
N THR A 22 -5.87 6.67 -2.15
CA THR A 22 -6.83 7.67 -2.65
C THR A 22 -6.98 8.89 -1.75
N GLY A 23 -6.54 8.79 -0.49
CA GLY A 23 -6.81 9.77 0.57
C GLY A 23 -8.26 9.83 1.01
N ALA A 24 -9.07 8.81 0.72
CA ALA A 24 -10.43 8.71 1.24
C ALA A 24 -10.43 8.45 2.76
N LYS A 25 -11.40 9.03 3.47
CA LYS A 25 -11.59 8.86 4.92
C LYS A 25 -12.33 7.55 5.21
N GLU A 26 -11.67 6.45 4.89
CA GLU A 26 -12.16 5.09 5.12
C GLU A 26 -10.99 4.20 5.58
N PRO A 27 -11.20 3.28 6.53
CA PRO A 27 -10.17 2.33 6.90
C PRO A 27 -9.82 1.46 5.70
N PHE A 28 -8.53 1.21 5.50
CA PHE A 28 -8.02 0.42 4.37
C PHE A 28 -7.02 -0.60 4.90
N GLY A 29 -6.97 -1.80 4.33
CA GLY A 29 -6.00 -2.79 4.77
C GLY A 29 -6.37 -4.22 4.42
N GLU A 30 -5.70 -5.14 5.09
CA GLU A 30 -5.77 -6.57 4.82
C GLU A 30 -5.93 -7.36 6.13
N TRP A 31 -6.64 -8.47 6.03
CA TRP A 31 -6.95 -9.40 7.11
C TRP A 31 -6.66 -10.83 6.67
N LEU A 32 -5.94 -11.58 7.51
CA LEU A 32 -5.64 -12.99 7.30
C LEU A 32 -6.08 -13.81 8.52
N PRO A 33 -7.22 -14.52 8.44
CA PRO A 33 -7.65 -15.41 9.51
C PRO A 33 -6.73 -16.61 9.61
N GLY A 34 -6.35 -16.99 10.83
CA GLY A 34 -5.51 -18.16 11.12
C GLY A 34 -4.02 -18.03 10.71
N GLY A 35 -3.56 -16.86 10.26
CA GLY A 35 -2.19 -16.62 9.81
C GLY A 35 -1.29 -15.87 10.80
N GLN A 36 -0.07 -15.58 10.36
CA GLN A 36 0.93 -14.77 11.06
C GLN A 36 1.40 -13.59 10.20
N GLY A 37 2.01 -12.57 10.81
CA GLY A 37 2.36 -11.33 10.10
C GLY A 37 3.24 -11.53 8.86
N GLU A 38 4.15 -12.52 8.90
CA GLU A 38 5.00 -12.88 7.76
C GLU A 38 4.20 -13.32 6.53
N ASP A 39 3.07 -14.02 6.73
CA ASP A 39 2.19 -14.49 5.66
C ASP A 39 1.53 -13.32 4.92
N VAL A 40 1.23 -12.23 5.63
CA VAL A 40 0.63 -11.00 5.06
C VAL A 40 1.68 -10.20 4.28
N VAL A 41 2.88 -10.02 4.83
CA VAL A 41 3.91 -9.16 4.23
C VAL A 41 4.58 -9.84 3.04
N SER A 42 4.81 -11.15 3.11
CA SER A 42 5.42 -11.94 2.02
C SER A 42 4.55 -11.98 0.77
N GLY A 43 3.23 -11.83 0.91
CA GLY A 43 2.28 -11.92 -0.20
C GLY A 43 2.16 -13.32 -0.80
N GLY A 44 2.72 -14.35 -0.14
CA GLY A 44 2.61 -15.75 -0.56
C GLY A 44 1.27 -16.40 -0.20
N VAL A 45 0.47 -15.74 0.65
CA VAL A 45 -0.88 -16.17 1.04
C VAL A 45 -1.87 -15.09 0.65
N ASP A 46 -2.98 -15.51 0.02
CA ASP A 46 -4.06 -14.59 -0.32
C ASP A 46 -4.71 -14.02 0.94
N THR A 47 -4.60 -12.71 1.10
CA THR A 47 -5.24 -11.97 2.18
C THR A 47 -6.66 -11.55 1.79
N ARG A 48 -7.50 -11.32 2.80
CA ARG A 48 -8.85 -10.76 2.63
C ARG A 48 -8.79 -9.24 2.79
N PRO A 49 -9.70 -8.49 2.16
CA PRO A 49 -9.86 -7.07 2.49
C PRO A 49 -10.20 -6.93 3.98
N LEU A 50 -9.72 -5.85 4.60
CA LEU A 50 -9.96 -5.61 6.04
C LEU A 50 -11.45 -5.65 6.41
N SER A 51 -12.35 -5.29 5.49
CA SER A 51 -13.79 -5.37 5.70
C SER A 51 -14.30 -6.77 6.04
N ALA A 52 -13.57 -7.84 5.67
CA ALA A 52 -13.92 -9.19 6.10
C ALA A 52 -13.88 -9.35 7.63
N LEU A 53 -13.00 -8.61 8.33
CA LEU A 53 -12.94 -8.61 9.79
C LEU A 53 -14.22 -8.04 10.43
N HIS A 54 -14.86 -7.07 9.78
CA HIS A 54 -16.16 -6.54 10.25
C HIS A 54 -17.22 -7.63 10.28
N ASP A 55 -17.28 -8.46 9.25
CA ASP A 55 -18.29 -9.52 9.12
C ASP A 55 -17.97 -10.73 10.00
N GLU A 56 -16.68 -11.05 10.18
CA GLU A 56 -16.21 -12.20 10.97
C GLU A 56 -16.17 -11.92 12.48
N GLN A 57 -15.68 -10.74 12.88
CA GLN A 57 -15.44 -10.37 14.29
C GLN A 57 -15.76 -8.88 14.55
N PRO A 58 -17.05 -8.50 14.59
CA PRO A 58 -17.47 -7.09 14.65
C PRO A 58 -16.99 -6.34 15.90
N GLU A 59 -16.84 -7.04 17.04
CA GLU A 59 -16.31 -6.45 18.28
C GLU A 59 -14.83 -6.06 18.14
N VAL A 60 -14.04 -6.93 17.51
CA VAL A 60 -12.62 -6.68 17.22
C VAL A 60 -12.48 -5.55 16.22
N TRP A 61 -13.30 -5.53 15.16
CA TRP A 61 -13.35 -4.44 14.20
C TRP A 61 -13.63 -3.09 14.87
N ALA A 62 -14.66 -3.03 15.74
CA ALA A 62 -15.00 -1.80 16.46
C ALA A 62 -13.86 -1.33 17.37
N ALA A 63 -13.22 -2.25 18.11
CA ALA A 63 -12.07 -1.95 18.96
C ALA A 63 -10.87 -1.44 18.14
N LEU A 64 -10.61 -2.05 16.98
CA LEU A 64 -9.53 -1.68 16.09
C LEU A 64 -9.75 -0.28 15.49
N LEU A 65 -10.96 0.04 15.02
CA LEU A 65 -11.28 1.39 14.52
C LEU A 65 -11.25 2.45 15.63
N ASP A 66 -11.60 2.10 16.86
CA ASP A 66 -11.46 3.00 18.00
C ASP A 66 -10.00 3.28 18.33
N ALA A 67 -9.16 2.25 18.35
CA ALA A 67 -7.72 2.41 18.53
C ALA A 67 -7.09 3.27 17.42
N ALA A 68 -7.42 3.00 16.15
CA ALA A 68 -6.88 3.75 15.02
C ALA A 68 -7.26 5.23 15.08
N ARG A 69 -8.49 5.56 15.47
CA ARG A 69 -8.92 6.96 15.67
C ARG A 69 -8.13 7.64 16.80
N LYS A 70 -7.89 6.95 17.91
CA LYS A 70 -7.10 7.48 19.03
C LYS A 70 -5.65 7.74 18.64
N LEU A 71 -5.03 6.80 17.92
CA LEU A 71 -3.66 6.94 17.42
C LEU A 71 -3.55 8.07 16.39
N GLU A 72 -4.50 8.19 15.46
CA GLU A 72 -4.53 9.30 14.50
C GLU A 72 -4.68 10.67 15.18
N GLN A 73 -5.45 10.77 16.26
CA GLN A 73 -5.55 12.00 17.06
C GLN A 73 -4.27 12.31 17.84
N LEU A 74 -3.62 11.27 18.39
CA LEU A 74 -2.40 11.41 19.18
C LEU A 74 -1.24 11.89 18.32
N ASP A 75 -1.00 11.22 17.20
CA ASP A 75 0.09 11.51 16.28
C ASP A 75 -0.26 12.60 15.25
N ARG A 76 -1.54 12.99 15.19
CA ARG A 76 -2.09 13.99 14.25
C ARG A 76 -1.79 13.63 12.80
N ASP A 77 -1.74 12.35 12.47
CA ASP A 77 -1.51 11.85 11.12
C ASP A 77 -2.08 10.45 10.92
N VAL A 78 -2.26 10.07 9.66
CA VAL A 78 -2.78 8.77 9.27
C VAL A 78 -1.84 7.66 9.71
N GLN A 79 -2.40 6.63 10.35
CA GLN A 79 -1.65 5.56 10.97
C GLN A 79 -1.67 4.30 10.09
N ASP A 80 -0.52 3.65 10.01
CA ASP A 80 -0.31 2.29 9.53
C ASP A 80 -0.07 1.39 10.76
N ILE A 81 -1.00 0.47 11.00
CA ILE A 81 -1.13 -0.31 12.23
C ILE A 81 -1.08 -1.80 11.90
N GLU A 82 -0.13 -2.49 12.51
CA GLU A 82 -0.07 -3.95 12.48
C GLU A 82 -0.76 -4.51 13.73
N PHE A 83 -1.64 -5.49 13.55
CA PHE A 83 -2.41 -6.07 14.64
C PHE A 83 -2.55 -7.58 14.52
N THR A 84 -2.72 -8.23 15.67
CA THR A 84 -3.04 -9.65 15.77
C THR A 84 -4.28 -9.83 16.62
N VAL A 85 -5.12 -10.78 16.24
CA VAL A 85 -6.25 -11.25 17.03
C VAL A 85 -5.90 -12.64 17.54
N GLU A 86 -5.88 -12.81 18.86
CA GLU A 86 -5.65 -14.11 19.50
C GLU A 86 -6.90 -14.49 20.29
N ALA A 87 -7.61 -15.54 19.84
CA ALA A 87 -8.83 -16.04 20.47
C ALA A 87 -9.88 -14.93 20.73
N GLY A 88 -10.12 -14.09 19.73
CA GLY A 88 -11.05 -12.95 19.79
C GLY A 88 -10.53 -11.70 20.51
N ARG A 89 -9.29 -11.72 21.00
CA ARG A 89 -8.66 -10.55 21.65
C ARG A 89 -7.76 -9.81 20.69
N LEU A 90 -8.02 -8.51 20.50
CA LEU A 90 -7.18 -7.60 19.72
C LEU A 90 -5.88 -7.25 20.45
N TRP A 91 -4.78 -7.29 19.71
CA TRP A 91 -3.46 -6.80 20.10
C TRP A 91 -2.89 -5.91 19.00
N LEU A 92 -2.45 -4.71 19.37
CA LEU A 92 -1.72 -3.81 18.48
C LEU A 92 -0.23 -4.10 18.63
N LEU A 93 0.46 -4.36 17.52
CA LEU A 93 1.86 -4.76 17.53
C LEU A 93 2.77 -3.60 17.15
N GLN A 94 2.34 -2.81 16.16
CA GLN A 94 3.08 -1.66 15.66
C GLN A 94 2.11 -0.58 15.21
N THR A 95 2.52 0.67 15.36
CA THR A 95 1.92 1.82 14.68
C THR A 95 3.02 2.71 14.15
N ARG A 96 2.78 3.30 12.99
CA ARG A 96 3.67 4.31 12.40
C ARG A 96 2.88 5.22 11.48
N VAL A 97 3.50 6.33 11.09
CA VAL A 97 2.95 7.21 10.06
C VAL A 97 2.84 6.46 8.74
N ALA A 98 1.64 6.47 8.16
CA ALA A 98 1.35 5.77 6.92
C ALA A 98 2.13 6.33 5.73
N LYS A 99 2.87 5.44 5.03
CA LYS A 99 3.37 5.70 3.68
C LYS A 99 2.17 5.75 2.73
N ARG A 100 2.15 6.74 1.84
CA ARG A 100 0.95 7.10 1.07
C ARG A 100 1.32 7.68 -0.29
N SER A 101 0.40 7.59 -1.25
CA SER A 101 0.58 8.21 -2.57
C SER A 101 0.62 9.74 -2.49
N ALA A 102 1.15 10.40 -3.52
CA ALA A 102 1.13 11.87 -3.61
C ALA A 102 -0.30 12.45 -3.52
N GLN A 103 -1.27 11.83 -4.20
CA GLN A 103 -2.68 12.23 -4.13
C GLN A 103 -3.24 12.10 -2.72
N ALA A 104 -2.94 10.97 -2.05
CA ALA A 104 -3.37 10.75 -0.68
C ALA A 104 -2.71 11.76 0.26
N ALA A 105 -1.41 12.05 0.11
CA ALA A 105 -0.70 13.02 0.94
C ALA A 105 -1.37 14.40 0.94
N VAL A 106 -1.66 14.94 -0.25
CA VAL A 106 -2.34 16.25 -0.39
C VAL A 106 -3.74 16.20 0.20
N ARG A 107 -4.54 15.20 -0.20
CA ARG A 107 -5.95 15.11 0.23
C ARG A 107 -6.08 14.91 1.74
N LEU A 108 -5.23 14.08 2.33
CA LEU A 108 -5.22 13.80 3.76
C LEU A 108 -4.75 15.01 4.58
N ALA A 109 -3.70 15.71 4.14
CA ALA A 109 -3.26 16.94 4.82
C ALA A 109 -4.39 17.99 4.87
N LEU A 110 -5.10 18.19 3.76
CA LEU A 110 -6.25 19.10 3.71
C LEU A 110 -7.40 18.65 4.62
N GLN A 111 -7.71 17.35 4.67
CA GLN A 111 -8.73 16.80 5.57
C GLN A 111 -8.35 16.98 7.04
N LEU A 112 -7.12 16.63 7.43
CA LEU A 112 -6.65 16.78 8.80
C LEU A 112 -6.70 18.25 9.26
N ARG A 113 -6.41 19.19 8.35
CA ARG A 113 -6.55 20.63 8.58
C ARG A 113 -8.02 21.05 8.74
N GLN A 114 -8.91 20.54 7.89
CA GLN A 114 -10.35 20.79 7.99
C GLN A 114 -10.94 20.24 9.30
N GLU A 115 -10.39 19.14 9.81
CA GLU A 115 -10.76 18.52 11.09
C GLU A 115 -10.09 19.19 12.30
N GLY A 116 -9.25 20.20 12.09
CA GLY A 116 -8.56 20.95 13.16
C GLY A 116 -7.43 20.19 13.84
N LEU A 117 -6.96 19.07 13.27
CA LEU A 117 -5.85 18.29 13.81
C LEU A 117 -4.49 18.93 13.51
N ILE A 118 -4.39 19.65 12.39
CA ILE A 118 -3.17 20.35 11.95
C ILE A 118 -3.50 21.75 11.43
N ASP A 119 -2.49 22.64 11.40
CA ASP A 119 -2.62 24.00 10.88
C ASP A 119 -2.08 24.13 9.43
N ASP A 120 -2.22 25.32 8.85
CA ASP A 120 -1.77 25.61 7.48
C ASP A 120 -0.26 25.43 7.30
N ALA A 121 0.52 25.74 8.32
CA ALA A 121 1.97 25.58 8.27
C ALA A 121 2.36 24.09 8.22
N GLU A 122 1.65 23.25 8.96
CA GLU A 122 1.85 21.80 8.96
C GLU A 122 1.39 21.15 7.66
N VAL A 123 0.30 21.63 7.06
CA VAL A 123 -0.11 21.20 5.70
C VAL A 123 1.03 21.44 4.70
N LEU A 124 1.62 22.64 4.71
CA LEU A 124 2.73 23.00 3.82
C LEU A 124 4.01 22.19 4.09
N ARG A 125 4.25 21.76 5.33
CA ARG A 125 5.37 20.85 5.65
C ARG A 125 5.16 19.43 5.15
N ARG A 126 3.92 18.94 5.13
CA ARG A 126 3.58 17.56 4.72
C ARG A 126 3.45 17.37 3.21
N VAL A 127 3.11 18.43 2.47
CA VAL A 127 3.02 18.39 1.01
C VAL A 127 4.35 18.84 0.40
N THR A 128 5.12 17.88 -0.13
CA THR A 128 6.41 18.14 -0.76
C THR A 128 6.28 18.54 -2.24
N PRO A 129 7.31 19.19 -2.84
CA PRO A 129 7.36 19.42 -4.28
C PRO A 129 7.23 18.14 -5.12
N SER A 130 7.85 17.04 -4.66
CA SER A 130 7.76 15.75 -5.36
C SER A 130 6.33 15.21 -5.44
N HIS A 131 5.48 15.43 -4.43
CA HIS A 131 4.07 15.07 -4.52
C HIS A 131 3.37 15.85 -5.64
N ILE A 132 3.68 17.13 -5.80
CA ILE A 132 3.09 17.97 -6.85
C ILE A 132 3.56 17.52 -8.22
N GLU A 133 4.86 17.23 -8.39
CA GLU A 133 5.42 16.68 -9.63
C GLU A 133 4.72 15.38 -10.04
N THR A 134 4.54 14.44 -9.10
CA THR A 134 3.79 13.20 -9.36
C THR A 134 2.36 13.47 -9.82
N LEU A 135 1.67 14.44 -9.22
CA LEU A 135 0.30 14.80 -9.58
C LEU A 135 0.18 15.50 -10.94
N LEU A 136 1.28 16.07 -11.44
CA LEU A 136 1.36 16.69 -12.76
C LEU A 136 1.76 15.68 -13.86
N LEU A 137 2.07 14.43 -13.50
CA LEU A 137 2.39 13.41 -14.49
C LEU A 137 1.20 13.12 -15.42
N PRO A 138 1.44 12.84 -16.71
CA PRO A 138 0.39 12.53 -17.65
C PRO A 138 -0.45 11.32 -17.24
N SER A 139 -1.77 11.40 -17.43
CA SER A 139 -2.69 10.26 -17.34
C SER A 139 -3.00 9.68 -18.72
N VAL A 140 -3.26 8.37 -18.81
CA VAL A 140 -3.74 7.76 -20.06
C VAL A 140 -5.17 8.24 -20.34
N GLN A 141 -5.42 8.70 -21.56
CA GLN A 141 -6.76 9.08 -22.01
C GLN A 141 -7.69 7.84 -22.01
N PRO A 142 -8.97 7.97 -21.62
CA PRO A 142 -9.89 6.84 -21.55
C PRO A 142 -9.98 6.03 -22.84
N GLU A 143 -9.95 6.69 -23.99
CA GLU A 143 -10.02 6.05 -25.30
C GLU A 143 -8.78 5.19 -25.58
N THR A 144 -7.59 5.71 -25.28
CA THR A 144 -6.33 4.98 -25.42
C THR A 144 -6.31 3.75 -24.51
N ARG A 145 -6.80 3.89 -23.28
CA ARG A 145 -6.90 2.77 -22.33
C ARG A 145 -7.85 1.68 -22.82
N LEU A 146 -8.99 2.06 -23.41
CA LEU A 146 -10.00 1.11 -23.91
C LEU A 146 -9.55 0.40 -25.18
N ALA A 147 -8.71 1.04 -26.00
CA ALA A 147 -8.17 0.46 -27.22
C ALA A 147 -6.96 -0.47 -26.99
N ALA A 148 -6.29 -0.35 -25.84
CA ALA A 148 -5.11 -1.16 -25.52
C ALA A 148 -5.50 -2.62 -25.21
N ALA A 149 -4.68 -3.57 -25.68
CA ALA A 149 -4.82 -4.97 -25.31
C ALA A 149 -4.51 -5.16 -23.82
N LEU A 150 -5.50 -5.61 -23.05
CA LEU A 150 -5.32 -5.93 -21.63
C LEU A 150 -4.59 -7.26 -21.51
N LEU A 151 -3.33 -7.23 -21.07
CA LEU A 151 -2.52 -8.43 -20.85
C LEU A 151 -2.77 -9.04 -19.47
N ALA A 152 -2.83 -8.20 -18.43
CA ALA A 152 -3.02 -8.60 -17.05
C ALA A 152 -3.72 -7.51 -16.24
N LYS A 153 -4.30 -7.90 -15.11
CA LYS A 153 -4.91 -6.99 -14.13
C LYS A 153 -4.58 -7.50 -12.74
N GLY A 154 -4.21 -6.59 -11.85
CA GLY A 154 -3.98 -6.89 -10.44
C GLY A 154 -4.50 -5.77 -9.53
N GLN A 155 -4.06 -5.79 -8.28
CA GLN A 155 -4.37 -4.80 -7.27
C GLN A 155 -3.58 -3.50 -7.52
N PRO A 156 -4.24 -2.32 -7.55
CA PRO A 156 -3.56 -1.05 -7.75
C PRO A 156 -2.79 -0.66 -6.48
N ALA A 157 -1.48 -0.89 -6.45
CA ALA A 157 -0.66 -0.61 -5.29
C ALA A 157 -0.28 0.87 -5.18
N CYS A 158 0.20 1.46 -6.28
CA CYS A 158 0.54 2.86 -6.37
C CYS A 158 0.02 3.44 -7.70
N PRO A 159 -0.74 4.55 -7.67
CA PRO A 159 -1.36 5.11 -8.87
C PRO A 159 -0.32 5.76 -9.79
N GLY A 160 -0.63 5.76 -11.09
CA GLY A 160 0.11 6.50 -12.11
C GLY A 160 0.16 5.72 -13.43
N VAL A 161 0.96 6.23 -14.37
CA VAL A 161 1.13 5.68 -15.71
C VAL A 161 2.61 5.46 -15.96
N ALA A 162 2.97 4.26 -16.37
CA ALA A 162 4.32 3.90 -16.76
C ALA A 162 4.31 3.24 -18.14
N SER A 163 5.35 3.49 -18.91
CA SER A 163 5.63 2.83 -20.18
C SER A 163 7.12 2.55 -20.23
N GLY A 164 7.50 1.42 -20.82
CA GLY A 164 8.88 0.98 -20.88
C GLY A 164 8.97 -0.48 -21.34
N ARG A 165 10.19 -0.99 -21.44
CA ARG A 165 10.45 -2.39 -21.74
C ARG A 165 10.38 -3.20 -20.44
N ALA A 166 9.71 -4.34 -20.49
CA ALA A 166 9.62 -5.26 -19.35
C ALA A 166 10.94 -6.02 -19.15
N TYR A 167 11.40 -6.07 -17.91
CA TYR A 167 12.57 -6.83 -17.47
C TYR A 167 12.20 -7.69 -16.26
N THR A 168 12.56 -8.97 -16.31
CA THR A 168 12.29 -9.94 -15.24
C THR A 168 13.49 -10.15 -14.32
N ASP A 169 14.68 -9.85 -14.82
CA ASP A 169 15.95 -9.90 -14.09
C ASP A 169 16.32 -8.50 -13.59
N VAL A 170 16.87 -8.46 -12.37
CA VAL A 170 17.18 -7.22 -11.64
C VAL A 170 18.43 -6.55 -12.23
N ASP A 171 19.45 -7.33 -12.57
CA ASP A 171 20.70 -6.81 -13.11
C ASP A 171 20.48 -6.26 -14.51
N ASP A 172 19.72 -6.99 -15.35
CA ASP A 172 19.33 -6.52 -16.68
C ASP A 172 18.52 -5.21 -16.63
N ALA A 173 17.61 -5.10 -15.65
CA ALA A 173 16.81 -3.90 -15.44
C ALA A 173 17.68 -2.70 -15.04
N LEU A 174 18.67 -2.90 -14.18
CA LEU A 174 19.60 -1.87 -13.75
C LEU A 174 20.54 -1.42 -14.88
N ASP A 175 21.08 -2.38 -15.65
CA ASP A 175 21.94 -2.08 -16.80
C ASP A 175 21.18 -1.29 -17.88
N ALA A 176 19.94 -1.69 -18.19
CA ALA A 176 19.09 -0.98 -19.13
C ALA A 176 18.75 0.45 -18.66
N ALA A 177 18.44 0.61 -17.36
CA ALA A 177 18.20 1.92 -16.77
C ALA A 177 19.48 2.80 -16.79
N GLY A 178 20.65 2.21 -16.54
CA GLY A 178 21.95 2.88 -16.64
C GLY A 178 22.27 3.37 -18.06
N GLN A 179 21.71 2.70 -19.07
CA GLN A 179 21.77 3.12 -20.48
C GLN A 179 20.68 4.15 -20.86
N GLY A 180 19.83 4.57 -19.91
CA GLY A 180 18.76 5.53 -20.14
C GLY A 180 17.49 4.95 -20.76
N GLN A 181 17.31 3.62 -20.75
CA GLN A 181 16.08 2.99 -21.22
C GLN A 181 14.97 3.11 -20.18
N ASP A 182 13.72 3.26 -20.63
CA ASP A 182 12.57 3.20 -19.75
C ASP A 182 12.24 1.73 -19.42
N VAL A 183 12.34 1.39 -18.13
CA VAL A 183 12.25 0.01 -17.62
C VAL A 183 10.94 -0.22 -16.86
N ILE A 184 10.29 -1.36 -17.09
CA ILE A 184 9.21 -1.89 -16.27
C ILE A 184 9.73 -3.15 -15.57
N LEU A 185 9.84 -3.11 -14.24
CA LEU A 185 10.29 -4.25 -13.46
C LEU A 185 9.15 -5.24 -13.26
N VAL A 186 9.34 -6.49 -13.69
CA VAL A 186 8.35 -7.56 -13.55
C VAL A 186 8.94 -8.66 -12.68
N ARG A 187 8.29 -8.99 -11.55
CA ARG A 187 8.83 -9.95 -10.58
C ARG A 187 7.74 -10.86 -10.03
N PRO A 188 8.05 -12.10 -9.60
CA PRO A 188 7.10 -12.89 -8.83
C PRO A 188 6.66 -12.16 -7.55
N SER A 189 7.64 -11.72 -6.77
CA SER A 189 7.51 -10.82 -5.62
C SER A 189 8.78 -9.97 -5.52
N THR A 190 8.73 -8.89 -4.73
CA THR A 190 9.92 -8.05 -4.46
C THR A 190 10.44 -8.25 -3.05
N SER A 191 11.75 -8.17 -2.86
CA SER A 191 12.40 -8.14 -1.54
C SER A 191 13.17 -6.82 -1.34
N PRO A 192 13.73 -6.56 -0.14
CA PRO A 192 14.60 -5.40 0.10
C PRO A 192 15.79 -5.30 -0.86
N ASP A 193 16.27 -6.42 -1.41
CA ASP A 193 17.39 -6.43 -2.35
C ASP A 193 17.01 -5.81 -3.71
N ASP A 194 15.71 -5.80 -4.05
CA ASP A 194 15.21 -5.28 -5.32
C ASP A 194 15.05 -3.73 -5.33
N VAL A 195 15.27 -3.05 -4.19
CA VAL A 195 14.97 -1.61 -4.02
C VAL A 195 15.70 -0.73 -5.04
N GLN A 196 16.94 -1.06 -5.40
CA GLN A 196 17.68 -0.30 -6.40
C GLN A 196 17.03 -0.37 -7.78
N ALA A 197 16.58 -1.56 -8.19
CA ALA A 197 15.87 -1.74 -9.46
C ALA A 197 14.48 -1.09 -9.42
N MET A 198 13.78 -1.14 -8.29
CA MET A 198 12.51 -0.44 -8.10
C MET A 198 12.66 1.08 -8.29
N LEU A 199 13.75 1.67 -7.75
CA LEU A 199 14.06 3.08 -7.91
C LEU A 199 14.42 3.46 -9.36
N ALA A 200 15.13 2.57 -10.06
CA ALA A 200 15.54 2.77 -11.45
C ALA A 200 14.38 2.61 -12.45
N SER A 201 13.34 1.84 -12.08
CA SER A 201 12.23 1.50 -12.98
C SER A 201 11.17 2.59 -13.09
N ARG A 202 10.51 2.68 -14.26
CA ARG A 202 9.35 3.55 -14.49
C ARG A 202 8.07 3.01 -13.87
N GLY A 203 7.93 1.70 -13.76
CA GLY A 203 6.80 1.05 -13.09
C GLY A 203 7.14 -0.38 -12.70
N ILE A 204 6.32 -0.96 -11.83
CA ILE A 204 6.56 -2.30 -11.25
C ILE A 204 5.30 -3.15 -11.39
N VAL A 205 5.48 -4.42 -11.75
CA VAL A 205 4.41 -5.41 -11.85
C VAL A 205 4.83 -6.65 -11.06
N THR A 206 3.97 -7.16 -10.18
CA THR A 206 4.22 -8.43 -9.49
C THR A 206 3.14 -9.47 -9.71
N GLU A 207 3.55 -10.74 -9.75
CA GLU A 207 2.63 -11.89 -9.85
C GLU A 207 1.79 -12.03 -8.58
N VAL A 208 2.45 -11.96 -7.42
CA VAL A 208 1.82 -12.08 -6.10
C VAL A 208 1.92 -10.79 -5.30
N GLY A 209 1.19 -10.72 -4.18
CA GLY A 209 1.24 -9.61 -3.23
C GLY A 209 -0.05 -8.80 -3.16
N GLY A 210 -0.38 -8.41 -1.94
CA GLY A 210 -1.50 -7.53 -1.62
C GLY A 210 -1.13 -6.05 -1.60
N ALA A 211 -2.11 -5.21 -1.27
CA ALA A 211 -1.95 -3.77 -1.06
C ALA A 211 -1.00 -3.41 0.10
N THR A 212 -0.63 -4.37 0.95
CA THR A 212 0.34 -4.20 2.04
C THR A 212 1.63 -4.99 1.85
N SER A 213 1.84 -5.56 0.66
CA SER A 213 3.10 -6.22 0.30
C SER A 213 4.29 -5.24 0.25
N HIS A 214 5.52 -5.78 0.29
CA HIS A 214 6.74 -4.99 0.12
C HIS A 214 6.69 -4.10 -1.13
N ALA A 215 6.34 -4.69 -2.28
CA ALA A 215 6.21 -3.97 -3.54
C ALA A 215 5.25 -2.78 -3.41
N ALA A 216 4.11 -2.97 -2.74
CA ALA A 216 3.10 -1.94 -2.59
C ALA A 216 3.53 -0.79 -1.67
N ILE A 217 4.13 -1.11 -0.51
CA ILE A 217 4.58 -0.10 0.46
C ILE A 217 5.71 0.74 -0.12
N VAL A 218 6.75 0.09 -0.65
CA VAL A 218 7.93 0.79 -1.19
C VAL A 218 7.53 1.65 -2.38
N SER A 219 6.72 1.12 -3.32
CA SER A 219 6.30 1.88 -4.51
C SER A 219 5.54 3.16 -4.18
N ARG A 220 4.71 3.17 -3.12
CA ARG A 220 4.01 4.38 -2.67
C ARG A 220 4.98 5.43 -2.15
N GLU A 221 5.99 5.00 -1.42
CA GLU A 221 7.02 5.89 -0.86
C GLU A 221 7.85 6.55 -1.96
N ILE A 222 8.22 5.79 -2.99
CA ILE A 222 9.03 6.31 -4.11
C ILE A 222 8.18 6.87 -5.28
N GLY A 223 6.85 6.84 -5.16
CA GLY A 223 5.92 7.37 -6.16
C GLY A 223 5.96 6.65 -7.52
N ARG A 224 6.25 5.34 -7.54
CA ARG A 224 6.32 4.55 -8.78
C ARG A 224 5.00 3.85 -9.07
N PRO A 225 4.43 3.97 -10.28
CA PRO A 225 3.23 3.24 -10.69
C PRO A 225 3.43 1.73 -10.54
N THR A 226 2.56 1.08 -9.76
CA THR A 226 2.73 -0.34 -9.42
C THR A 226 1.41 -1.08 -9.37
N VAL A 227 1.40 -2.27 -9.99
CA VAL A 227 0.29 -3.24 -9.93
C VAL A 227 0.83 -4.54 -9.35
N VAL A 228 0.21 -5.03 -8.28
CA VAL A 228 0.61 -6.26 -7.58
C VAL A 228 -0.47 -7.34 -7.71
N GLY A 229 -0.11 -8.61 -7.52
CA GLY A 229 -1.10 -9.69 -7.56
C GLY A 229 -1.72 -9.88 -8.95
N CYS A 230 -0.92 -9.84 -10.02
CA CYS A 230 -1.38 -9.98 -11.40
C CYS A 230 -1.63 -11.45 -11.82
N GLY A 231 -1.29 -12.42 -10.95
CA GLY A 231 -1.29 -13.85 -11.28
C GLY A 231 0.02 -14.30 -11.92
N ALA A 232 0.23 -15.62 -11.95
CA ALA A 232 1.42 -16.24 -12.53
C ALA A 232 1.42 -16.10 -14.06
N GLY A 233 2.57 -15.71 -14.65
CA GLY A 233 2.66 -15.45 -16.09
C GLY A 233 4.07 -15.25 -16.61
#